data_AF-A0A3D0GY37-F1
#
_entry.id   AF-A0A3D0GY37-F1
#
_cell.length_a   1.000
_cell.length_b   1.000
_cell.length_c   1.000
_cell.angle_alpha   90.00
_cell.angle_beta   90.00
_cell.angle_gamma   90.00
#
_symmetry.space_group_name_H-M   'P 1'
#
loop_
_entity.id
_entity.type
_entity.pdbx_description
1 polymer ?
#
loop_
_entity_poly.entity_id
_entity_poly.type
_entity_poly.pdbx_seq_one_letter_code
_entity_poly.pdbx_strand_id
1 'polypeptide(L)'
;MKKSTLVLCACAMLCACSNKDNKEETTKALETKAVATTSETKAETKETQTVKSTEATKATEKSSKTSKNLYEEFLGGSGKLYFDNTVFTSSENFVAGKGYTISEVKENIAKEFMADASKVVVQYIEADFGGDGKKEMRISFSNIFDDEPMGAVIMGVKDIDGKLECCIIGENIYRTYFEINQNGFVSTGGSGGAALHISTTYIVDKDGVAHHICTQEFESGNADLILHTEYKAFFDALYEAGFKDEDAILCMVKTVINKGSEKEENYISLMAYPHVDFTQTIEESKIYADGSVYMLAINKSKLDVVKPSEVDELIRKREASLGVNEGTRNGAEAEWKTLND
;
A
#
# COMPACT_ATOMS: atom_id res chain seq x y z
N MET A 1 4.93 47.03 7.29
CA MET A 1 4.92 45.75 6.55
C MET A 1 5.85 44.79 7.27
N LYS A 2 5.30 43.85 8.04
CA LYS A 2 6.09 42.84 8.77
C LYS A 2 6.35 41.68 7.80
N LYS A 3 7.62 41.34 7.61
CA LYS A 3 8.05 40.18 6.82
C LYS A 3 7.75 38.92 7.64
N SER A 4 6.83 38.09 7.17
CA SER A 4 6.62 36.75 7.70
C SER A 4 7.62 35.82 7.04
N THR A 5 8.57 35.32 7.83
CA THR A 5 9.53 34.31 7.41
C THR A 5 8.81 32.96 7.36
N LEU A 6 8.61 32.43 6.15
CA LEU A 6 8.12 31.08 5.90
C LEU A 6 9.25 30.10 6.26
N VAL A 7 9.06 29.28 7.30
CA VAL A 7 9.97 28.18 7.64
C VAL A 7 9.47 26.94 6.91
N LEU A 8 10.17 26.58 5.84
CA LEU A 8 9.94 25.35 5.07
C LEU A 8 10.60 24.20 5.83
N CYS A 9 9.81 23.36 6.51
CA CYS A 9 10.31 22.15 7.16
C CYS A 9 10.31 21.02 6.12
N ALA A 10 11.46 20.80 5.49
CA ALA A 10 11.68 19.70 4.57
C ALA A 10 11.94 18.42 5.39
N CYS A 11 10.95 17.54 5.51
CA CYS A 11 11.13 16.19 6.02
C CYS A 11 11.76 15.32 4.92
N ALA A 12 13.09 15.29 4.86
CA ALA A 12 13.81 14.33 4.04
C ALA A 12 13.82 12.96 4.74
N MET A 13 13.04 12.00 4.23
CA MET A 13 13.21 10.59 4.60
C MET A 13 14.47 10.06 3.93
N LEU A 14 15.57 9.98 4.67
CA LEU A 14 16.79 9.30 4.25
C LEU A 14 16.75 7.85 4.73
N CYS A 15 16.46 6.92 3.82
CA CYS A 15 16.75 5.50 4.03
C CYS A 15 18.27 5.29 4.01
N ALA A 16 18.89 5.26 5.19
CA ALA A 16 20.29 4.86 5.35
C ALA A 16 20.39 3.34 5.50
N CYS A 17 20.63 2.64 4.39
CA CYS A 17 21.11 1.27 4.40
C CYS A 17 22.52 1.22 5.02
N SER A 18 22.63 0.75 6.26
CA SER A 18 23.94 0.43 6.84
C SER A 18 24.31 -1.02 6.52
N ASN A 19 25.21 -1.18 5.54
CA ASN A 19 25.97 -2.41 5.38
C ASN A 19 26.95 -2.54 6.54
N LYS A 20 26.77 -3.55 7.40
CA LYS A 20 27.84 -4.09 8.23
C LYS A 20 27.94 -5.59 8.02
N ASP A 21 28.93 -5.96 7.22
CA ASP A 21 29.56 -7.27 7.28
C ASP A 21 30.18 -7.46 8.67
N ASN A 22 29.81 -8.55 9.35
CA ASN A 22 30.81 -9.40 10.00
C ASN A 22 30.25 -10.79 10.35
N LYS A 23 30.94 -11.79 9.81
CA LYS A 23 31.07 -13.19 10.24
C LYS A 23 31.37 -13.27 11.76
N GLU A 24 31.13 -14.34 12.51
CA GLU A 24 31.14 -15.78 12.21
C GLU A 24 30.49 -16.57 13.39
N GLU A 25 30.16 -17.83 13.11
CA GLU A 25 30.09 -19.00 14.02
C GLU A 25 29.08 -19.05 15.19
N THR A 26 28.13 -20.01 15.14
CA THR A 26 28.31 -21.34 15.75
C THR A 26 27.11 -22.25 15.46
N THR A 27 27.45 -23.41 14.93
CA THR A 27 26.66 -24.60 14.64
C THR A 27 25.90 -25.14 15.86
N LYS A 28 24.62 -25.50 15.70
CA LYS A 28 24.04 -26.67 16.40
C LYS A 28 22.81 -27.19 15.66
N ALA A 29 22.99 -28.40 15.14
CA ALA A 29 21.95 -29.24 14.56
C ALA A 29 20.83 -29.51 15.58
N LEU A 30 19.58 -29.47 15.11
CA LEU A 30 18.46 -30.07 15.81
C LEU A 30 17.68 -30.94 14.84
N GLU A 31 17.55 -32.17 15.28
CA GLU A 31 17.11 -33.35 14.57
C GLU A 31 15.65 -33.26 14.15
N THR A 32 15.41 -33.64 12.90
CA THR A 32 14.09 -33.86 12.33
C THR A 32 13.48 -35.12 12.95
N LYS A 33 12.45 -34.97 13.78
CA LYS A 33 11.59 -36.09 14.17
C LYS A 33 10.36 -36.14 13.27
N ALA A 34 10.42 -37.07 12.31
CA ALA A 34 9.26 -37.50 11.54
C ALA A 34 8.25 -38.17 12.48
N VAL A 35 7.02 -37.67 12.51
CA VAL A 35 5.88 -38.37 13.09
C VAL A 35 4.97 -38.78 11.94
N ALA A 36 4.99 -40.08 11.65
CA ALA A 36 3.98 -40.75 10.86
C ALA A 36 2.64 -40.64 11.59
N THR A 37 1.59 -40.20 10.91
CA THR A 37 0.22 -40.48 11.34
C THR A 37 -0.60 -41.03 10.18
N THR A 38 -1.25 -42.11 10.55
CA THR A 38 -1.90 -43.17 9.79
C THR A 38 -3.13 -42.70 9.02
N SER A 39 -3.33 -43.36 7.89
CA SER A 39 -4.52 -43.40 7.06
C SER A 39 -5.78 -43.82 7.83
N GLU A 40 -6.89 -43.11 7.62
CA GLU A 40 -8.22 -43.72 7.68
C GLU A 40 -8.97 -43.51 6.37
N THR A 41 -9.14 -44.65 5.71
CA THR A 41 -10.02 -44.90 4.57
C THR A 41 -11.48 -44.78 5.01
N LYS A 42 -12.29 -44.00 4.28
CA LYS A 42 -13.74 -44.26 4.24
C LYS A 42 -14.25 -44.10 2.81
N ALA A 43 -14.77 -45.21 2.32
CA ALA A 43 -15.47 -45.37 1.06
C ALA A 43 -16.92 -44.88 1.15
N GLU A 44 -17.61 -44.95 0.00
CA GLU A 44 -19.03 -44.69 -0.30
C GLU A 44 -19.33 -43.27 -0.81
N THR A 45 -20.05 -43.04 -1.92
CA THR A 45 -20.76 -43.93 -2.86
C THR A 45 -21.00 -43.16 -4.17
N LYS A 46 -20.93 -43.90 -5.29
CA LYS A 46 -21.38 -43.49 -6.62
C LYS A 46 -22.86 -43.10 -6.60
N GLU A 47 -23.20 -41.95 -7.19
CA GLU A 47 -24.42 -41.88 -7.99
C GLU A 47 -24.17 -41.11 -9.30
N THR A 48 -24.55 -41.80 -10.36
CA THR A 48 -24.43 -41.41 -11.76
C THR A 48 -25.74 -40.78 -12.17
N GLN A 49 -25.74 -39.52 -12.62
CA GLN A 49 -26.81 -39.03 -13.48
C GLN A 49 -26.24 -38.32 -14.70
N THR A 50 -26.41 -39.04 -15.81
CA THR A 50 -26.24 -38.61 -17.18
C THR A 50 -27.43 -37.73 -17.57
N VAL A 51 -27.18 -36.48 -17.94
CA VAL A 51 -28.11 -35.73 -18.81
C VAL A 51 -27.30 -35.08 -19.93
N LYS A 52 -27.45 -35.67 -21.12
CA LYS A 52 -27.14 -35.04 -22.41
C LYS A 52 -28.02 -33.80 -22.56
N SER A 53 -27.40 -32.64 -22.73
CA SER A 53 -28.02 -31.55 -23.51
C SER A 53 -27.00 -31.07 -24.53
N THR A 54 -27.33 -31.30 -25.79
CA THR A 54 -26.56 -30.91 -26.95
C THR A 54 -27.13 -29.60 -27.44
N GLU A 55 -26.60 -28.46 -26.99
CA GLU A 55 -26.80 -27.19 -27.66
C GLU A 55 -25.48 -26.73 -28.25
N ALA A 56 -25.49 -26.65 -29.59
CA ALA A 56 -24.39 -26.19 -30.40
C ALA A 56 -24.20 -24.69 -30.20
N THR A 57 -23.36 -24.33 -29.23
CA THR A 57 -22.83 -22.97 -29.09
C THR A 57 -21.91 -22.74 -30.29
N LYS A 58 -22.31 -21.79 -31.17
CA LYS A 58 -21.41 -21.21 -32.17
C LYS A 58 -20.16 -20.73 -31.46
N ALA A 59 -19.07 -21.47 -31.62
CA ALA A 59 -17.74 -21.01 -31.31
C ALA A 59 -17.44 -19.83 -32.24
N THR A 60 -17.70 -18.62 -31.76
CA THR A 60 -17.04 -17.44 -32.30
C THR A 60 -15.57 -17.68 -32.03
N GLU A 61 -14.79 -17.95 -33.09
CA GLU A 61 -13.33 -17.90 -33.05
C GLU A 61 -12.92 -16.50 -32.63
N LYS A 62 -12.91 -16.26 -31.31
CA LYS A 62 -12.24 -15.14 -30.70
C LYS A 62 -10.77 -15.48 -30.88
N SER A 63 -10.21 -15.08 -32.03
CA SER A 63 -8.78 -15.07 -32.30
C SER A 63 -8.09 -14.54 -31.05
N SER A 64 -7.49 -15.43 -30.27
CA SER A 64 -6.84 -15.08 -29.01
C SER A 64 -5.62 -14.25 -29.36
N LYS A 65 -5.77 -12.93 -29.42
CA LYS A 65 -4.62 -12.02 -29.40
C LYS A 65 -3.83 -12.42 -28.16
N THR A 66 -2.57 -12.81 -28.36
CA THR A 66 -1.67 -13.08 -27.23
C THR A 66 -1.47 -11.79 -26.45
N SER A 67 -1.49 -11.85 -25.12
CA SER A 67 -1.39 -10.69 -24.20
C SER A 67 -0.27 -9.70 -24.56
N LYS A 68 0.89 -10.22 -25.00
CA LYS A 68 2.03 -9.41 -25.48
C LYS A 68 1.64 -8.40 -26.58
N ASN A 69 0.72 -8.78 -27.45
CA ASN A 69 0.24 -7.92 -28.52
C ASN A 69 -0.61 -6.75 -27.98
N LEU A 70 -1.35 -6.93 -26.88
CA LEU A 70 -2.19 -5.86 -26.34
C LEU A 70 -1.35 -4.72 -25.72
N TYR A 71 -0.31 -5.06 -24.96
CA TYR A 71 0.60 -4.06 -24.40
C TYR A 71 1.33 -3.28 -25.49
N GLU A 72 1.86 -3.98 -26.50
CA GLU A 72 2.51 -3.36 -27.65
C GLU A 72 1.54 -2.47 -28.44
N GLU A 73 0.31 -2.93 -28.68
CA GLU A 73 -0.74 -2.14 -29.34
C GLU A 73 -1.05 -0.85 -28.56
N PHE A 74 -1.18 -0.91 -27.23
CA PHE A 74 -1.45 0.26 -26.38
C PHE A 74 -0.28 1.23 -26.32
N LEU A 75 0.94 0.75 -26.09
CA LEU A 75 2.15 1.56 -26.10
C LEU A 75 2.37 2.20 -27.49
N GLY A 76 1.97 1.53 -28.57
CA GLY A 76 1.95 2.07 -29.93
C GLY A 76 0.76 2.99 -30.25
N GLY A 77 -0.09 3.31 -29.27
CA GLY A 77 -1.20 4.27 -29.40
C GLY A 77 -2.47 3.75 -30.07
N SER A 78 -2.51 2.49 -30.50
CA SER A 78 -3.69 1.87 -31.14
C SER A 78 -4.56 1.06 -30.20
N GLY A 79 -3.95 0.52 -29.13
CA GLY A 79 -4.63 -0.23 -28.08
C GLY A 79 -5.36 0.68 -27.11
N LYS A 80 -6.19 0.07 -26.27
CA LYS A 80 -7.07 0.78 -25.33
C LYS A 80 -6.87 0.24 -23.91
N LEU A 81 -6.76 1.16 -22.96
CA LEU A 81 -6.77 0.93 -21.51
C LEU A 81 -8.13 1.30 -20.94
N TYR A 82 -8.62 0.48 -20.02
CA TYR A 82 -9.91 0.65 -19.35
C TYR A 82 -9.71 0.77 -17.84
N PHE A 83 -10.73 1.31 -17.17
CA PHE A 83 -10.67 1.68 -15.75
C PHE A 83 -11.85 1.08 -14.97
N ASP A 84 -12.34 -0.08 -15.40
CA ASP A 84 -13.61 -0.64 -14.90
C ASP A 84 -13.46 -1.21 -13.48
N ASN A 85 -12.25 -1.67 -13.16
CA ASN A 85 -11.90 -2.31 -11.89
C ASN A 85 -10.85 -1.53 -11.09
N THR A 86 -10.61 -0.26 -11.44
CA THR A 86 -9.52 0.52 -10.86
C THR A 86 -9.83 0.93 -9.43
N VAL A 87 -8.93 0.59 -8.50
CA VAL A 87 -8.94 1.18 -7.16
C VAL A 87 -8.25 2.55 -7.23
N PHE A 88 -8.89 3.57 -6.62
CA PHE A 88 -8.45 4.99 -6.52
C PHE A 88 -8.77 5.96 -7.66
N THR A 89 -9.89 5.82 -8.37
CA THR A 89 -10.28 6.86 -9.32
C THR A 89 -11.14 7.94 -8.63
N SER A 90 -10.52 8.96 -8.02
CA SER A 90 -11.23 10.21 -7.71
C SER A 90 -11.41 11.11 -8.93
N SER A 91 -10.72 10.79 -10.02
CA SER A 91 -10.72 11.56 -11.25
C SER A 91 -11.96 11.29 -12.09
N GLU A 92 -12.79 12.31 -12.30
CA GLU A 92 -13.90 12.29 -13.27
C GLU A 92 -13.42 12.10 -14.72
N ASN A 93 -12.10 12.10 -14.97
CA ASN A 93 -11.53 12.00 -16.32
C ASN A 93 -11.60 10.56 -16.89
N PHE A 94 -11.72 9.54 -16.03
CA PHE A 94 -11.81 8.14 -16.44
C PHE A 94 -13.19 7.56 -16.16
N VAL A 95 -13.89 7.17 -17.24
CA VAL A 95 -15.27 6.69 -17.20
C VAL A 95 -15.28 5.18 -17.39
N ALA A 96 -15.90 4.46 -16.46
CA ALA A 96 -16.09 3.03 -16.58
C ALA A 96 -16.82 2.65 -17.89
N GLY A 97 -16.36 1.58 -18.52
CA GLY A 97 -16.78 1.05 -19.82
C GLY A 97 -16.11 1.72 -21.02
N LYS A 98 -15.43 2.86 -20.83
CA LYS A 98 -14.74 3.58 -21.92
C LYS A 98 -13.26 3.16 -21.98
N GLY A 99 -12.78 2.89 -23.20
CA GLY A 99 -11.37 2.60 -23.47
C GLY A 99 -10.62 3.84 -23.97
N TYR A 100 -9.40 4.02 -23.47
CA TYR A 100 -8.54 5.18 -23.73
C TYR A 100 -7.23 4.74 -24.39
N THR A 101 -6.78 5.42 -25.44
CA THR A 101 -5.42 5.25 -25.95
C THR A 101 -4.42 5.89 -24.99
N ILE A 102 -3.14 5.57 -25.15
CA ILE A 102 -2.09 6.18 -24.33
C ILE A 102 -2.06 7.71 -24.43
N SER A 103 -2.33 8.28 -25.61
CA SER A 103 -2.44 9.73 -25.81
C SER A 103 -3.64 10.31 -25.08
N GLU A 104 -4.81 9.64 -25.12
CA GLU A 104 -6.00 10.06 -24.37
C GLU A 104 -5.77 10.01 -22.85
N VAL A 105 -5.05 8.98 -22.35
CA VAL A 105 -4.65 8.91 -20.93
C VAL A 105 -3.70 10.04 -20.56
N LYS A 106 -2.68 10.30 -21.40
CA LYS A 106 -1.72 11.41 -21.23
C LYS A 106 -2.43 12.76 -21.16
N GLU A 107 -3.37 13.02 -22.06
CA GLU A 107 -4.17 14.26 -22.09
C GLU A 107 -5.05 14.41 -20.85
N ASN A 108 -5.71 13.32 -20.43
CA ASN A 108 -6.55 13.33 -19.23
C ASN A 108 -5.75 13.67 -17.97
N ILE A 109 -4.58 13.04 -17.79
CA ILE A 109 -3.69 13.31 -16.66
C ILE A 109 -3.17 14.76 -16.73
N ALA A 110 -2.66 15.19 -17.88
CA ALA A 110 -2.17 16.55 -18.03
C ALA A 110 -3.24 17.60 -17.69
N LYS A 111 -4.49 17.37 -18.13
CA LYS A 111 -5.62 18.24 -17.81
C LYS A 111 -5.90 18.29 -16.31
N GLU A 112 -5.84 17.17 -15.61
CA GLU A 112 -6.08 17.09 -14.17
C GLU A 112 -5.09 17.94 -13.36
N PHE A 113 -3.82 17.88 -13.74
CA PHE A 113 -2.73 18.61 -13.07
C PHE A 113 -2.40 19.95 -13.72
N MET A 114 -3.24 20.43 -14.65
CA MET A 114 -3.04 21.68 -15.39
C MET A 114 -1.68 21.77 -16.11
N ALA A 115 -1.15 20.64 -16.54
CA ALA A 115 0.12 20.53 -17.24
C ALA A 115 -0.03 20.56 -18.77
N ASP A 116 1.08 20.83 -19.45
CA ASP A 116 1.20 20.64 -20.88
C ASP A 116 1.39 19.15 -21.22
N ALA A 117 0.39 18.55 -21.87
CA ALA A 117 0.42 17.15 -22.28
C ALA A 117 1.63 16.79 -23.15
N SER A 118 2.23 17.75 -23.88
CA SER A 118 3.43 17.50 -24.67
C SER A 118 4.70 17.30 -23.83
N LYS A 119 4.70 17.74 -22.57
CA LYS A 119 5.83 17.59 -21.64
C LYS A 119 5.74 16.35 -20.76
N VAL A 120 4.55 15.74 -20.66
CA VAL A 120 4.35 14.52 -19.89
C VAL A 120 5.20 13.41 -20.49
N VAL A 121 6.06 12.81 -19.67
CA VAL A 121 6.93 11.71 -20.07
C VAL A 121 6.26 10.41 -19.67
N VAL A 122 6.19 9.46 -20.61
CA VAL A 122 5.61 8.15 -20.36
C VAL A 122 6.73 7.13 -20.19
N GLN A 123 6.70 6.40 -19.09
CA GLN A 123 7.66 5.33 -18.79
C GLN A 123 6.90 4.06 -18.42
N TYR A 124 7.47 2.90 -18.71
CA TYR A 124 6.85 1.62 -18.37
C TYR A 124 7.87 0.55 -17.97
N ILE A 125 7.40 -0.45 -17.24
CA ILE A 125 8.12 -1.69 -16.94
C ILE A 125 7.23 -2.90 -17.17
N GLU A 126 7.85 -4.03 -17.49
CA GLU A 126 7.20 -5.34 -17.57
C GLU A 126 7.49 -6.14 -16.29
N ALA A 127 6.47 -6.39 -15.47
CA ALA A 127 6.59 -7.04 -14.17
C ALA A 127 5.50 -8.10 -13.99
N ASP A 128 5.77 -9.14 -13.21
CA ASP A 128 4.77 -10.14 -12.80
C ASP A 128 4.21 -9.71 -11.44
N PHE A 129 3.44 -8.63 -11.46
CA PHE A 129 2.91 -8.05 -10.24
C PHE A 129 1.67 -8.82 -9.75
N GLY A 130 1.11 -9.73 -10.55
CA GLY A 130 0.11 -10.70 -10.09
C GLY A 130 0.67 -11.92 -9.36
N GLY A 131 1.98 -12.19 -9.49
CA GLY A 131 2.64 -13.36 -8.94
C GLY A 131 2.21 -14.69 -9.59
N ASP A 132 1.71 -14.66 -10.83
CA ASP A 132 1.21 -15.83 -11.55
C ASP A 132 2.12 -16.28 -12.71
N GLY A 133 3.30 -15.65 -12.84
CA GLY A 133 4.29 -15.90 -13.88
C GLY A 133 4.02 -15.16 -15.18
N LYS A 134 2.92 -14.41 -15.30
CA LYS A 134 2.62 -13.62 -16.50
C LYS A 134 3.21 -12.23 -16.38
N LYS A 135 3.85 -11.77 -17.45
CA LYS A 135 4.32 -10.37 -17.51
C LYS A 135 3.14 -9.45 -17.75
N GLU A 136 2.98 -8.51 -16.83
CA GLU A 136 2.06 -7.38 -16.90
C GLU A 136 2.84 -6.07 -16.97
N MET A 137 2.14 -4.93 -17.01
CA MET A 137 2.76 -3.63 -17.22
C MET A 137 2.50 -2.69 -16.04
N ARG A 138 3.55 -2.05 -15.55
CA ARG A 138 3.38 -0.79 -14.79
C ARG A 138 3.76 0.36 -15.68
N ILE A 139 2.97 1.42 -15.66
CA ILE A 139 3.16 2.62 -16.48
C ILE A 139 3.15 3.85 -15.58
N SER A 140 4.01 4.81 -15.88
CA SER A 140 4.17 6.07 -15.17
C SER A 140 4.04 7.21 -16.16
N PHE A 141 3.32 8.24 -15.76
CA PHE A 141 3.19 9.51 -16.47
C PHE A 141 3.81 10.59 -15.58
N SER A 142 5.04 11.00 -15.88
CA SER A 142 5.83 11.96 -15.10
C SER A 142 5.89 13.33 -15.78
N ASN A 143 6.47 14.33 -15.12
CA ASN A 143 6.44 15.75 -15.52
C ASN A 143 5.01 16.29 -15.63
N ILE A 144 4.14 15.93 -14.69
CA ILE A 144 2.75 16.39 -14.62
C ILE A 144 2.60 17.76 -13.93
N PHE A 145 3.70 18.45 -13.62
CA PHE A 145 3.72 19.85 -13.21
C PHE A 145 4.77 20.59 -14.04
N ASP A 146 4.43 21.82 -14.45
CA ASP A 146 5.31 22.63 -15.32
C ASP A 146 6.59 23.11 -14.61
N ASP A 147 6.55 23.23 -13.29
CA ASP A 147 7.62 23.76 -12.43
C ASP A 147 8.23 22.73 -11.47
N GLU A 148 7.66 21.53 -11.38
CA GLU A 148 8.13 20.46 -10.50
C GLU A 148 8.27 19.12 -11.25
N PRO A 149 9.49 18.69 -11.59
CA PRO A 149 9.71 17.48 -12.40
C PRO A 149 9.46 16.17 -11.64
N MET A 150 9.05 16.22 -10.37
CA MET A 150 8.95 15.04 -9.51
C MET A 150 7.55 14.43 -9.44
N GLY A 151 6.53 15.12 -9.97
CA GLY A 151 5.16 14.58 -9.98
C GLY A 151 5.00 13.45 -10.99
N ALA A 152 4.39 12.35 -10.57
CA ALA A 152 4.01 11.25 -11.45
C ALA A 152 2.67 10.60 -11.08
N VAL A 153 1.93 10.14 -12.08
CA VAL A 153 0.81 9.20 -11.92
C VAL A 153 1.30 7.82 -12.33
N ILE A 154 1.13 6.82 -11.46
CA ILE A 154 1.59 5.46 -11.67
C ILE A 154 0.38 4.52 -11.70
N MET A 155 0.36 3.60 -12.67
CA MET A 155 -0.71 2.61 -12.85
C MET A 155 -0.14 1.19 -12.92
N GLY A 156 -0.88 0.23 -12.37
CA GLY A 156 -0.70 -1.21 -12.62
C GLY A 156 -1.73 -1.71 -13.64
N VAL A 157 -1.28 -2.28 -14.75
CA VAL A 157 -2.11 -2.64 -15.91
C VAL A 157 -2.01 -4.14 -16.23
N LYS A 158 -3.15 -4.82 -16.29
CA LYS A 158 -3.24 -6.26 -16.60
C LYS A 158 -4.09 -6.54 -17.84
N ASP A 159 -3.79 -7.62 -18.55
CA ASP A 159 -4.70 -8.22 -19.53
C ASP A 159 -5.73 -9.09 -18.79
N ILE A 160 -6.97 -8.63 -18.78
CA ILE A 160 -8.12 -9.34 -18.20
C ILE A 160 -9.09 -9.65 -19.34
N ASP A 161 -9.22 -10.92 -19.68
CA ASP A 161 -10.12 -11.42 -20.74
C ASP A 161 -9.91 -10.80 -22.15
N GLY A 162 -8.66 -10.45 -22.48
CA GLY A 162 -8.27 -9.86 -23.76
C GLY A 162 -8.44 -8.34 -23.82
N LYS A 163 -8.43 -7.69 -22.65
CA LYS A 163 -8.67 -6.26 -22.46
C LYS A 163 -7.66 -5.73 -21.43
N LEU A 164 -6.98 -4.62 -21.75
CA LEU A 164 -6.09 -4.00 -20.78
C LEU A 164 -6.90 -3.20 -19.76
N GLU A 165 -6.78 -3.59 -18.50
CA GLU A 165 -7.45 -2.96 -17.35
C GLU A 165 -6.42 -2.32 -16.43
N CYS A 166 -6.67 -1.07 -16.04
CA CYS A 166 -5.99 -0.42 -14.94
C CYS A 166 -6.53 -1.02 -13.63
N CYS A 167 -5.71 -1.77 -12.92
CA CYS A 167 -6.10 -2.44 -11.67
C CYS A 167 -5.97 -1.50 -10.47
N ILE A 168 -4.94 -0.65 -10.50
CA ILE A 168 -4.69 0.33 -9.45
C ILE A 168 -3.98 1.54 -10.06
N ILE A 169 -4.33 2.72 -9.57
CA ILE A 169 -3.73 3.99 -9.95
C ILE A 169 -3.37 4.76 -8.68
N GLY A 170 -2.31 5.57 -8.73
CA GLY A 170 -2.08 6.55 -7.70
C GLY A 170 -1.02 7.56 -8.07
N GLU A 171 -0.82 8.51 -7.17
CA GLU A 171 -0.07 9.73 -7.40
C GLU A 171 1.17 9.74 -6.51
N ASN A 172 2.30 10.09 -7.11
CA ASN A 172 3.53 10.42 -6.42
C ASN A 172 3.80 11.90 -6.66
N ILE A 173 3.17 12.75 -5.83
CA ILE A 173 3.23 14.22 -5.91
C ILE A 173 3.59 14.84 -4.55
N TYR A 174 3.63 16.17 -4.46
CA TYR A 174 4.04 16.88 -3.25
C TYR A 174 3.38 16.34 -1.96
N ARG A 175 4.21 15.82 -1.04
CA ARG A 175 3.82 15.23 0.26
C ARG A 175 2.94 13.99 0.17
N THR A 176 2.96 13.30 -0.98
CA THR A 176 2.33 12.00 -1.19
C THR A 176 3.33 11.06 -1.84
N TYR A 177 3.14 9.77 -1.65
CA TYR A 177 3.88 8.75 -2.37
C TYR A 177 2.92 7.67 -2.80
N PHE A 178 3.25 7.04 -3.91
CA PHE A 178 2.57 5.87 -4.41
C PHE A 178 3.60 4.99 -5.10
N GLU A 179 3.75 3.78 -4.58
CA GLU A 179 4.73 2.81 -5.03
C GLU A 179 4.02 1.48 -5.23
N ILE A 180 4.28 0.84 -6.35
CA ILE A 180 3.94 -0.55 -6.61
C ILE A 180 5.28 -1.25 -6.80
N ASN A 181 5.53 -2.43 -6.27
CA ASN A 181 6.75 -3.17 -6.60
C ASN A 181 6.52 -4.17 -7.74
N GLN A 182 7.54 -4.95 -8.14
CA GLN A 182 7.37 -5.91 -9.24
C GLN A 182 6.43 -7.10 -8.93
N ASN A 183 6.04 -7.29 -7.66
CA ASN A 183 5.21 -8.37 -7.15
C ASN A 183 3.81 -7.88 -6.71
N GLY A 184 3.43 -6.65 -7.09
CA GLY A 184 2.10 -6.09 -6.87
C GLY A 184 1.82 -5.58 -5.47
N PHE A 185 2.82 -5.59 -4.57
CA PHE A 185 2.70 -4.95 -3.28
C PHE A 185 2.71 -3.44 -3.48
N VAL A 186 1.71 -2.76 -2.93
CA VAL A 186 1.50 -1.33 -3.11
C VAL A 186 1.59 -0.63 -1.77
N SER A 187 2.37 0.43 -1.71
CA SER A 187 2.47 1.34 -0.59
C SER A 187 2.09 2.74 -1.07
N THR A 188 1.11 3.35 -0.43
CA THR A 188 0.74 4.73 -0.71
C THR A 188 0.55 5.49 0.58
N GLY A 189 0.78 6.78 0.57
CA GLY A 189 0.55 7.59 1.73
C GLY A 189 0.89 9.04 1.48
N GLY A 190 0.81 9.83 2.52
CA GLY A 190 1.07 11.25 2.43
C GLY A 190 0.58 12.00 3.64
N SER A 191 0.74 13.32 3.55
CA SER A 191 0.22 14.23 4.57
C SER A 191 -1.32 14.23 4.57
N GLY A 192 -1.93 13.92 5.71
CA GLY A 192 -3.34 14.23 6.00
C GLY A 192 -3.59 15.69 6.41
N GLY A 193 -2.52 16.49 6.55
CA GLY A 193 -2.57 17.88 7.01
C GLY A 193 -2.07 18.01 8.45
N ALA A 194 -1.70 19.22 8.88
CA ALA A 194 -1.14 19.48 10.22
C ALA A 194 -0.09 18.42 10.63
N ALA A 195 -0.38 17.63 11.66
CA ALA A 195 0.50 16.58 12.18
C ALA A 195 0.05 15.14 11.83
N LEU A 196 -0.91 15.02 10.90
CA LEU A 196 -1.43 13.76 10.39
C LEU A 196 -0.62 13.28 9.18
N HIS A 197 -0.15 12.04 9.23
CA HIS A 197 0.31 11.28 8.07
C HIS A 197 -0.56 10.04 7.89
N ILE A 198 -0.89 9.69 6.65
CA ILE A 198 -1.70 8.52 6.34
C ILE A 198 -0.87 7.61 5.44
N SER A 199 -0.82 6.32 5.75
CA SER A 199 -0.26 5.28 4.87
C SER A 199 -1.33 4.22 4.63
N THR A 200 -1.38 3.66 3.43
CA THR A 200 -2.25 2.55 3.06
C THR A 200 -1.49 1.55 2.21
N THR A 201 -1.74 0.27 2.46
CA THR A 201 -1.07 -0.84 1.79
C THR A 201 -2.08 -1.72 1.06
N TYR A 202 -1.74 -2.12 -0.16
CA TYR A 202 -2.51 -3.07 -0.97
C TYR A 202 -1.61 -4.19 -1.53
N ILE A 203 -2.25 -5.25 -2.00
CA ILE A 203 -1.65 -6.24 -2.91
C ILE A 203 -2.57 -6.43 -4.10
N VAL A 204 -2.03 -6.35 -5.32
CA VAL A 204 -2.77 -6.67 -6.54
C VAL A 204 -2.60 -8.16 -6.84
N ASP A 205 -3.70 -8.90 -6.97
CA ASP A 205 -3.64 -10.34 -7.21
C ASP A 205 -3.53 -10.71 -8.70
N LYS A 206 -3.49 -12.02 -8.97
CA LYS A 206 -3.44 -12.57 -10.33
C LYS A 206 -4.62 -12.14 -11.21
N ASP A 207 -5.78 -11.86 -10.63
CA ASP A 207 -7.02 -11.49 -11.33
C ASP A 207 -7.15 -9.96 -11.48
N GLY A 208 -6.15 -9.20 -11.02
CA GLY A 208 -6.14 -7.74 -11.11
C GLY A 208 -6.95 -7.04 -10.03
N VAL A 209 -7.34 -7.76 -8.97
CA VAL A 209 -8.05 -7.18 -7.83
C VAL A 209 -7.02 -6.65 -6.83
N ALA A 210 -7.11 -5.37 -6.50
CA ALA A 210 -6.31 -4.77 -5.43
C ALA A 210 -6.99 -5.01 -4.07
N HIS A 211 -6.35 -5.82 -3.22
CA HIS A 211 -6.82 -6.13 -1.88
C HIS A 211 -6.21 -5.18 -0.87
N HIS A 212 -7.05 -4.47 -0.12
CA HIS A 212 -6.61 -3.67 1.03
C HIS A 212 -6.03 -4.57 2.13
N ILE A 213 -4.84 -4.20 2.59
CA ILE A 213 -4.14 -4.84 3.71
C ILE A 213 -4.41 -4.03 4.98
N CYS A 214 -3.99 -2.76 4.98
CA CYS A 214 -4.21 -1.87 6.11
C CYS A 214 -4.12 -0.39 5.71
N THR A 215 -4.75 0.47 6.50
CA THR A 215 -4.51 1.92 6.53
C THR A 215 -4.02 2.30 7.92
N GLN A 216 -3.00 3.16 8.00
CA GLN A 216 -2.44 3.67 9.25
C GLN A 216 -2.46 5.21 9.21
N GLU A 217 -3.17 5.80 10.16
CA GLU A 217 -3.19 7.24 10.43
C GLU A 217 -2.24 7.51 11.60
N PHE A 218 -1.16 8.24 11.34
CA PHE A 218 -0.15 8.64 12.31
C PHE A 218 -0.39 10.10 12.69
N GLU A 219 -1.04 10.33 13.82
CA GLU A 219 -1.28 11.66 14.37
C GLU A 219 -0.19 11.95 15.41
N SER A 220 0.70 12.89 15.10
CA SER A 220 1.84 13.23 15.97
C SER A 220 1.68 14.58 16.64
N GLY A 221 2.42 14.84 17.72
CA GLY A 221 2.44 16.15 18.38
C GLY A 221 1.41 16.29 19.49
N ASN A 222 1.90 16.56 20.71
CA ASN A 222 1.05 16.62 21.91
C ASN A 222 -0.03 17.71 21.79
N ALA A 223 0.32 18.85 21.20
CA ALA A 223 -0.59 19.99 21.04
C ALA A 223 -1.71 19.73 20.02
N ASP A 224 -1.47 18.90 19.01
CA ASP A 224 -2.52 18.50 18.05
C ASP A 224 -3.38 17.38 18.65
N LEU A 225 -2.74 16.38 19.27
CA LEU A 225 -3.41 15.26 19.91
C LEU A 225 -4.37 15.66 21.04
N ILE A 226 -4.04 16.67 21.84
CA ILE A 226 -4.92 17.13 22.93
C ILE A 226 -6.21 17.79 22.41
N LEU A 227 -6.25 18.23 21.15
CA LEU A 227 -7.44 18.82 20.53
C LEU A 227 -8.47 17.75 20.12
N HIS A 228 -8.04 16.50 19.97
CA HIS A 228 -8.92 15.37 19.69
C HIS A 228 -9.67 14.96 20.96
N THR A 229 -11.00 15.09 20.94
CA THR A 229 -11.85 14.86 22.11
C THR A 229 -11.73 13.44 22.68
N GLU A 230 -11.47 12.47 21.82
CA GLU A 230 -11.26 11.06 22.15
C GLU A 230 -9.98 10.81 22.97
N TYR A 231 -8.96 11.67 22.85
CA TYR A 231 -7.69 11.53 23.57
C TYR A 231 -7.59 12.45 24.78
N LYS A 232 -8.54 13.36 24.97
CA LYS A 232 -8.48 14.34 26.07
C LYS A 232 -8.30 13.69 27.44
N ALA A 233 -9.06 12.64 27.75
CA ALA A 233 -8.97 11.93 29.03
C ALA A 233 -7.62 11.24 29.23
N PHE A 234 -6.97 10.80 28.13
CA PHE A 234 -5.61 10.25 28.16
C PHE A 234 -4.59 11.34 28.50
N PHE A 235 -4.63 12.50 27.85
CA PHE A 235 -3.71 13.60 28.15
C PHE A 235 -3.88 14.16 29.57
N ASP A 236 -5.12 14.33 30.04
CA ASP A 236 -5.39 14.75 31.43
C ASP A 236 -4.73 13.77 32.42
N ALA A 237 -4.91 12.46 32.21
CA ALA A 237 -4.31 11.42 33.05
C ALA A 237 -2.78 11.35 32.92
N LEU A 238 -2.24 11.62 31.74
CA LEU A 238 -0.81 11.59 31.45
C LEU A 238 -0.07 12.71 32.19
N TYR A 239 -0.60 13.94 32.14
CA TYR A 239 -0.02 15.06 32.89
C TYR A 239 -0.16 14.87 34.40
N GLU A 240 -1.27 14.31 34.88
CA GLU A 240 -1.43 13.94 36.30
C GLU A 240 -0.43 12.87 36.76
N ALA A 241 -0.03 11.96 35.86
CA ALA A 241 1.02 10.98 36.11
C ALA A 241 2.44 11.57 36.10
N GLY A 242 2.58 12.88 35.80
CA GLY A 242 3.83 13.63 35.88
C GLY A 242 4.59 13.75 34.56
N PHE A 243 3.98 13.37 33.43
CA PHE A 243 4.54 13.62 32.10
C PHE A 243 4.65 15.13 31.81
N LYS A 244 5.67 15.51 31.04
CA LYS A 244 5.86 16.87 30.54
C LYS A 244 6.08 16.84 29.03
N ASP A 245 5.67 17.89 28.33
CA ASP A 245 5.79 17.94 26.87
C ASP A 245 7.24 17.85 26.39
N GLU A 246 8.21 18.29 27.19
CA GLU A 246 9.64 18.12 26.92
C GLU A 246 10.17 16.68 27.05
N ASP A 247 9.41 15.76 27.66
CA ASP A 247 9.84 14.38 27.87
C ASP A 247 9.78 13.58 26.56
N ALA A 248 8.71 13.75 25.78
CA ALA A 248 8.50 13.08 24.51
C ALA A 248 7.47 13.78 23.61
N ILE A 249 7.58 13.55 22.30
CA ILE A 249 6.48 13.77 21.37
C ILE A 249 5.73 12.46 21.19
N LEU A 250 4.41 12.50 21.42
CA LEU A 250 3.54 11.35 21.25
C LEU A 250 3.03 11.26 19.81
N CYS A 251 2.79 10.02 19.39
CA CYS A 251 2.13 9.72 18.13
C CYS A 251 1.07 8.64 18.39
N MET A 252 -0.19 8.98 18.12
CA MET A 252 -1.29 8.02 18.15
C MET A 252 -1.43 7.44 16.75
N VAL A 253 -1.33 6.12 16.65
CA VAL A 253 -1.46 5.41 15.37
C VAL A 253 -2.78 4.67 15.36
N LYS A 254 -3.70 5.13 14.51
CA LYS A 254 -4.94 4.40 14.24
C LYS A 254 -4.72 3.50 13.03
N THR A 255 -4.84 2.20 13.23
CA THR A 255 -4.71 1.19 12.17
C THR A 255 -6.06 0.57 11.85
N VAL A 256 -6.44 0.63 10.58
CA VAL A 256 -7.62 -0.04 10.03
C VAL A 256 -7.17 -1.25 9.23
N ILE A 257 -7.63 -2.44 9.60
CA ILE A 257 -7.38 -3.68 8.87
C ILE A 257 -8.70 -4.19 8.31
N ASN A 258 -8.76 -4.36 6.99
CA ASN A 258 -9.93 -4.93 6.32
C ASN A 258 -9.81 -6.46 6.27
N LYS A 259 -10.69 -7.20 6.94
CA LYS A 259 -10.69 -8.68 6.96
C LYS A 259 -11.57 -9.31 5.86
N GLY A 260 -11.90 -8.57 4.80
CA GLY A 260 -12.80 -9.01 3.74
C GLY A 260 -14.18 -8.35 3.84
N SER A 261 -15.21 -8.98 3.26
CA SER A 261 -16.53 -8.40 2.95
C SER A 261 -17.24 -7.69 4.12
N GLU A 262 -16.85 -6.44 4.42
CA GLU A 262 -17.50 -5.47 5.31
C GLU A 262 -17.07 -5.45 6.80
N LYS A 263 -15.97 -6.10 7.20
CA LYS A 263 -15.46 -5.94 8.57
C LYS A 263 -14.11 -5.24 8.61
N GLU A 264 -14.17 -3.97 8.96
CA GLU A 264 -13.02 -3.18 9.38
C GLU A 264 -12.80 -3.35 10.88
N GLU A 265 -11.57 -3.68 11.25
CA GLU A 265 -11.12 -3.64 12.63
C GLU A 265 -10.21 -2.43 12.82
N ASN A 266 -10.50 -1.67 13.86
CA ASN A 266 -9.79 -0.45 14.21
C ASN A 266 -8.95 -0.74 15.46
N TYR A 267 -7.68 -0.40 15.39
CA TYR A 267 -6.72 -0.54 16.47
C TYR A 267 -6.09 0.81 16.73
N ILE A 268 -5.88 1.15 18.00
CA ILE A 268 -5.14 2.34 18.40
C ILE A 268 -3.86 1.87 19.07
N SER A 269 -2.71 2.35 18.63
CA SER A 269 -1.44 2.15 19.32
C SER A 269 -0.80 3.50 19.64
N LEU A 270 -0.04 3.53 20.74
CA LEU A 270 0.75 4.68 21.15
C LEU A 270 2.22 4.43 20.82
N MET A 271 2.83 5.40 20.13
CA MET A 271 4.27 5.55 19.96
C MET A 271 4.73 6.84 20.64
N ALA A 272 5.99 6.89 21.04
CA ALA A 272 6.59 8.09 21.61
C ALA A 272 8.00 8.28 21.07
N TYR A 273 8.41 9.52 20.88
CA TYR A 273 9.71 9.92 20.36
C TYR A 273 10.39 10.85 21.36
N PRO A 274 11.69 10.69 21.65
CA PRO A 274 12.42 11.67 22.44
C PRO A 274 12.32 13.06 21.79
N HIS A 275 12.08 14.10 22.58
CA HIS A 275 11.91 15.47 22.07
C HIS A 275 13.15 15.99 21.30
N VAL A 276 14.33 15.40 21.54
CA VAL A 276 15.59 15.79 20.91
C VAL A 276 15.92 15.00 19.63
N ASP A 277 15.26 13.87 19.39
CA ASP A 277 15.55 12.97 18.27
C ASP A 277 14.29 12.24 17.79
N PHE A 278 13.66 12.77 16.74
CA PHE A 278 12.47 12.17 16.12
C PHE A 278 12.77 10.97 15.22
N THR A 279 14.06 10.61 15.05
CA THR A 279 14.44 9.44 14.26
C THR A 279 14.41 8.14 15.06
N GLN A 280 14.32 8.24 16.39
CA GLN A 280 14.30 7.08 17.29
C GLN A 280 12.99 7.05 18.06
N THR A 281 12.37 5.88 18.12
CA THR A 281 11.22 5.63 18.98
C THR A 281 11.70 5.27 20.38
N ILE A 282 10.97 5.72 21.40
CA ILE A 282 11.08 5.17 22.75
C ILE A 282 10.64 3.70 22.67
N GLU A 283 11.46 2.82 23.24
CA GLU A 283 11.19 1.37 23.24
C GLU A 283 9.78 1.06 23.77
N GLU A 284 9.06 0.21 23.05
CA GLU A 284 7.71 -0.23 23.42
C GLU A 284 7.66 -0.78 24.85
N SER A 285 8.67 -1.53 25.28
CA SER A 285 8.76 -2.07 26.63
C SER A 285 8.79 -1.00 27.73
N LYS A 286 9.23 0.23 27.43
CA LYS A 286 9.20 1.37 28.37
C LYS A 286 7.84 2.07 28.38
N ILE A 287 7.18 2.14 27.23
CA ILE A 287 5.85 2.74 27.09
C ILE A 287 4.79 1.85 27.75
N TYR A 288 4.87 0.53 27.53
CA TYR A 288 3.86 -0.44 27.97
C TYR A 288 4.24 -1.18 29.26
N ALA A 289 5.29 -0.74 29.97
CA ALA A 289 5.65 -1.29 31.28
C ALA A 289 4.62 -0.92 32.35
N ASP A 290 4.37 -1.85 33.27
CA ASP A 290 3.57 -1.60 34.47
C ASP A 290 4.15 -0.43 35.26
N GLY A 291 3.29 0.55 35.57
CA GLY A 291 3.69 1.74 36.33
C GLY A 291 4.41 2.83 35.52
N SER A 292 4.63 2.65 34.21
CA SER A 292 5.05 3.75 33.34
C SER A 292 3.98 4.86 33.32
N VAL A 293 4.40 6.12 33.13
CA VAL A 293 3.45 7.25 33.05
C VAL A 293 2.43 7.07 31.93
N TYR A 294 2.84 6.44 30.82
CA TYR A 294 1.99 6.13 29.68
C TYR A 294 0.92 5.07 30.02
N MET A 295 1.31 3.92 30.60
CA MET A 295 0.33 2.90 30.99
C MET A 295 -0.60 3.36 32.11
N LEU A 296 -0.10 4.16 33.04
CA LEU A 296 -0.96 4.78 34.06
C LEU A 296 -2.04 5.65 33.40
N ALA A 297 -1.67 6.43 32.39
CA ALA A 297 -2.60 7.26 31.64
C ALA A 297 -3.59 6.44 30.80
N ILE A 298 -3.12 5.44 30.04
CA ILE A 298 -3.95 4.52 29.24
C ILE A 298 -5.01 3.83 30.13
N ASN A 299 -4.59 3.25 31.25
CA ASN A 299 -5.49 2.55 32.17
C ASN A 299 -6.52 3.50 32.80
N LYS A 300 -6.11 4.72 33.14
CA LYS A 300 -6.99 5.72 33.76
C LYS A 300 -8.01 6.29 32.77
N SER A 301 -7.60 6.53 31.53
CA SER A 301 -8.46 7.06 30.47
C SER A 301 -9.40 6.00 29.88
N LYS A 302 -9.09 4.71 30.11
CA LYS A 302 -9.79 3.56 29.51
C LYS A 302 -9.69 3.58 27.97
N LEU A 303 -8.62 4.15 27.44
CA LEU A 303 -8.35 4.09 26.01
C LEU A 303 -7.94 2.66 25.66
N ASP A 304 -8.61 2.06 24.67
CA ASP A 304 -8.31 0.71 24.20
C ASP A 304 -7.08 0.76 23.28
N VAL A 305 -5.90 0.73 23.89
CA VAL A 305 -4.62 0.79 23.20
C VAL A 305 -3.99 -0.59 23.15
N VAL A 306 -3.56 -1.00 21.96
CA VAL A 306 -2.77 -2.20 21.72
C VAL A 306 -1.32 -1.82 21.43
N LYS A 307 -0.39 -2.75 21.65
CA LYS A 307 1.02 -2.52 21.36
C LYS A 307 1.27 -2.41 19.85
N PRO A 308 2.16 -1.52 19.38
CA PRO A 308 2.61 -1.51 17.98
C PRO A 308 3.00 -2.89 17.45
N SER A 309 3.72 -3.71 18.23
CA SER A 309 4.10 -5.07 17.84
C SER A 309 2.91 -6.02 17.64
N GLU A 310 1.84 -5.87 18.42
CA GLU A 310 0.61 -6.64 18.26
C GLU A 310 -0.14 -6.22 16.98
N VAL A 311 -0.14 -4.92 16.64
CA VAL A 311 -0.68 -4.41 15.37
C VAL A 311 0.12 -4.95 14.18
N ASP A 312 1.45 -4.95 14.26
CA ASP A 312 2.32 -5.51 13.21
C ASP A 312 2.03 -7.00 12.97
N GLU A 313 1.78 -7.78 14.01
CA GLU A 313 1.38 -9.20 13.88
C GLU A 313 0.03 -9.35 13.18
N LEU A 314 -0.94 -8.47 13.47
CA LEU A 314 -2.25 -8.46 12.81
C LEU A 314 -2.13 -8.09 11.32
N ILE A 315 -1.31 -7.10 10.98
CA ILE A 315 -1.01 -6.73 9.59
C ILE A 315 -0.35 -7.91 8.87
N ARG A 316 0.68 -8.54 9.47
CA ARG A 316 1.35 -9.72 8.90
C ARG A 316 0.41 -10.90 8.70
N LYS A 317 -0.53 -11.12 9.63
CA LYS A 317 -1.56 -12.15 9.47
C LYS A 317 -2.48 -11.84 8.29
N ARG A 318 -2.83 -10.56 8.09
CA ARG A 318 -3.63 -10.13 6.94
C ARG A 318 -2.86 -10.31 5.63
N GLU A 319 -1.63 -9.85 5.56
CA GLU A 319 -0.72 -10.08 4.43
C GLU A 319 -0.62 -11.57 4.08
N ALA A 320 -0.34 -12.44 5.06
CA ALA A 320 -0.24 -13.87 4.85
C ALA A 320 -1.57 -14.49 4.33
N SER A 321 -2.72 -13.99 4.79
CA SER A 321 -4.04 -14.42 4.29
C SER A 321 -4.27 -14.10 2.81
N LEU A 322 -3.53 -13.12 2.28
CA LEU A 322 -3.53 -12.70 0.88
C LEU A 322 -2.34 -13.28 0.08
N GLY A 323 -1.57 -14.19 0.68
CA GLY A 323 -0.39 -14.79 0.04
C GLY A 323 0.86 -13.91 0.02
N VAL A 324 0.83 -12.75 0.71
CA VAL A 324 2.00 -11.87 0.81
C VAL A 324 3.02 -12.45 1.79
N ASN A 325 4.27 -12.52 1.35
CA ASN A 325 5.42 -12.90 2.16
C ASN A 325 6.55 -11.85 2.00
N GLU A 326 7.69 -12.08 2.65
CA GLU A 326 8.84 -11.15 2.59
C GLU A 326 9.35 -10.92 1.16
N GLY A 327 9.37 -11.95 0.32
CA GLY A 327 9.74 -11.82 -1.09
C GLY A 327 8.74 -10.99 -1.89
N THR A 328 7.44 -11.13 -1.61
CA THR A 328 6.40 -10.28 -2.21
C THR A 328 6.56 -8.82 -1.77
N ARG A 329 6.80 -8.56 -0.48
CA ARG A 329 6.94 -7.20 0.07
C ARG A 329 8.20 -6.50 -0.46
N ASN A 330 9.31 -7.22 -0.49
CA ASN A 330 10.63 -6.70 -0.89
C ASN A 330 10.94 -6.96 -2.37
N GLY A 331 9.90 -7.02 -3.22
CA GLY A 331 10.08 -7.19 -4.66
C GLY A 331 11.00 -6.11 -5.21
N ALA A 332 11.98 -6.51 -6.03
CA ALA A 332 12.93 -5.58 -6.62
C ALA A 332 12.23 -4.51 -7.48
N GLU A 333 12.86 -3.34 -7.57
CA GLU A 333 12.51 -2.36 -8.58
C GLU A 333 13.08 -2.79 -9.93
N ALA A 334 12.24 -2.72 -10.97
CA ALA A 334 12.68 -2.90 -12.35
C ALA A 334 13.04 -1.55 -12.97
N GLU A 335 13.98 -1.56 -13.90
CA GLU A 335 14.39 -0.36 -14.62
C GLU A 335 13.28 0.12 -15.58
N TRP A 336 12.92 1.40 -15.44
CA TRP A 336 11.93 2.06 -16.29
C TRP A 336 12.42 2.25 -17.72
N LYS A 337 11.59 1.87 -18.69
CA LYS A 337 11.78 2.16 -20.12
C LYS A 337 11.00 3.42 -20.47
N THR A 338 11.65 4.42 -21.05
CA THR A 338 10.96 5.60 -21.59
C THR A 338 10.31 5.27 -22.93
N LEU A 339 9.03 5.60 -23.08
CA LEU A 339 8.34 5.53 -24.36
C LEU A 339 8.75 6.75 -25.20
N ASN A 340 9.34 6.50 -26.37
CA ASN A 340 9.68 7.56 -27.30
C ASN A 340 8.48 7.84 -28.20
N ASP A 341 8.02 9.09 -28.21
CA ASP A 341 6.94 9.59 -29.07
C ASP A 341 7.33 9.61 -30.56
#